data_AF-A0A9Q1EZH2-F1
#
_entry.id   AF-A0A9Q1EZH2-F1
#
_cell.length_a   1.000
_cell.length_b   1.000
_cell.length_c   1.000
_cell.angle_alpha   90.00
_cell.angle_beta   90.00
_cell.angle_gamma   90.00
#
_symmetry.space_group_name_H-M   'P 1'
#
loop_
_entity.id
_entity.type
_entity.pdbx_description
1 polymer ?
#
loop_
_entity_poly.entity_id
_entity_poly.type
_entity_poly.pdbx_seq_one_letter_code
_entity_poly.pdbx_strand_id
1 'polypeptide(L)' 'MLKKAQRKNLKSLMKKKAHFRIGTNADLMVQLNVLMFLHRLAEESRTKAFEEKSAIIKPHHIKAVSKKLLKGARG' A
#
# COMPACT_ATOMS: atom_id res chain seq x y z
N MET A 1 -14.15 13.58 6.17
CA MET A 1 -13.48 13.16 7.43
C MET A 1 -11.98 13.07 7.19
N LEU A 2 -11.17 13.89 7.87
CA LEU A 2 -9.70 13.78 7.78
C LEU A 2 -9.26 12.48 8.50
N LYS A 3 -8.84 11.46 7.75
CA LYS A 3 -8.34 10.22 8.34
C LYS A 3 -6.96 10.48 8.96
N LYS A 4 -6.86 10.36 10.28
CA LYS A 4 -5.57 10.49 10.98
C LYS A 4 -4.64 9.32 10.64
N ALA A 5 -3.39 9.69 10.41
CA ALA A 5 -2.24 8.82 10.30
C ALA A 5 -2.00 7.96 11.55
N GLN A 6 -1.86 6.63 11.40
CA GLN A 6 -1.37 5.75 12.47
C GLN A 6 0.17 5.80 12.58
N ARG A 7 0.70 6.97 12.96
CA ARG A 7 2.14 7.29 12.96
C ARG A 7 2.98 6.37 13.83
N LYS A 8 2.48 5.97 15.02
CA LYS A 8 3.20 5.09 15.97
C LYS A 8 3.45 3.70 15.37
N ASN A 9 2.44 3.11 14.74
CA ASN A 9 2.52 1.79 14.13
C ASN A 9 3.52 1.80 12.96
N LEU A 10 3.47 2.83 12.11
CA LEU A 10 4.37 2.97 10.98
C LEU A 10 5.83 3.11 11.42
N LYS A 11 6.10 3.95 12.43
CA LYS A 11 7.45 4.09 13.01
C LYS A 11 7.96 2.79 13.62
N SER A 12 7.11 2.04 14.32
CA SER A 12 7.47 0.73 14.87
C SER A 12 7.86 -0.26 13.76
N LEU A 13 7.07 -0.32 12.69
CA LEU A 13 7.33 -1.21 11.55
C LEU A 13 8.64 -0.86 10.81
N MET A 14 8.89 0.43 10.60
CA MET A 14 10.13 0.92 9.97
C MET A 14 11.36 0.59 10.82
N LYS A 15 11.29 0.79 12.15
CA LYS A 15 12.39 0.48 13.08
C LYS A 15 12.64 -1.02 13.24
N LYS A 16 11.62 -1.87 13.09
CA LYS A 16 11.76 -3.33 13.21
C LYS A 16 12.77 -3.91 12.21
N LYS A 17 12.90 -3.29 11.04
CA LYS A 17 13.75 -3.80 9.96
C LYS A 17 15.12 -3.11 9.86
N ALA A 18 15.38 -2.04 10.61
CA ALA A 18 16.56 -1.25 10.35
C ALA A 18 17.06 -0.44 11.55
N HIS A 19 18.39 -0.39 11.67
CA HIS A 19 19.11 0.38 12.69
C HIS A 19 19.34 1.85 12.29
N PHE A 20 18.39 2.50 11.60
CA PHE A 20 18.51 3.92 11.22
C PHE A 20 17.52 4.82 11.99
N ARG A 21 17.88 6.10 12.12
CA ARG A 21 16.99 7.13 12.69
C ARG A 21 16.02 7.62 11.61
N ILE A 22 14.73 7.65 11.95
CA ILE A 22 13.70 8.22 11.09
C ILE A 22 13.68 9.73 11.32
N GLY A 23 13.93 10.51 10.26
CA GLY A 23 13.88 11.97 10.31
C GLY A 23 12.50 12.50 10.72
N THR A 24 12.45 13.74 11.20
CA THR A 24 11.19 14.40 11.59
C THR A 24 10.20 14.39 10.42
N ASN A 25 8.98 13.94 10.68
CA ASN A 25 7.89 13.83 9.68
C ASN A 25 8.15 12.93 8.46
N ALA A 26 9.30 12.26 8.35
CA ALA A 26 9.57 11.29 7.28
C ALA A 26 8.55 10.12 7.31
N ASP A 27 7.97 9.84 8.47
CA ASP A 27 6.88 8.88 8.62
C ASP A 27 5.62 9.26 7.80
N LEU A 28 5.36 10.56 7.59
CA LEU A 28 4.24 11.01 6.78
C LEU A 28 4.46 10.73 5.29
N MET A 29 5.70 10.85 4.80
CA MET A 29 6.03 10.51 3.42
C MET A 29 5.89 9.00 3.17
N VAL A 30 6.36 8.17 4.10
CA VAL A 30 6.17 6.71 4.00
C VAL A 30 4.68 6.37 4.02
N GLN A 31 3.88 7.04 4.84
CA GLN A 31 2.44 6.83 4.85
C GLN A 31 1.80 7.23 3.52
N LEU A 32 2.19 8.37 2.93
CA LEU A 32 1.73 8.77 1.61
C LEU A 32 2.05 7.68 0.58
N ASN A 33 3.27 7.14 0.58
CA ASN A 33 3.64 6.05 -0.31
C ASN A 33 2.76 4.81 -0.13
N VAL A 34 2.45 4.43 1.11
CA VAL A 34 1.52 3.32 1.40
C VAL A 34 0.12 3.62 0.86
N LEU A 35 -0.39 4.83 1.05
CA LEU A 35 -1.70 5.24 0.52
C LEU A 35 -1.74 5.21 -1.00
N MET A 36 -0.72 5.74 -1.66
CA MET A 36 -0.60 5.72 -3.12
C MET A 36 -0.51 4.29 -3.66
N PHE A 37 0.24 3.42 -2.97
CA PHE A 37 0.32 2.00 -3.32
C PHE A 37 -1.04 1.30 -3.18
N LEU A 38 -1.75 1.50 -2.06
CA LEU A 38 -3.07 0.92 -1.83
C LEU A 38 -4.11 1.43 -2.83
N HIS A 39 -4.03 2.71 -3.22
CA HIS A 39 -4.88 3.28 -4.26
C HIS A 39 -4.70 2.55 -5.59
N ARG A 40 -3.46 2.44 -6.06
CA ARG A 40 -3.14 1.71 -7.30
C ARG A 40 -3.54 0.24 -7.22
N LEU A 41 -3.32 -0.40 -6.07
CA LEU A 41 -3.74 -1.78 -5.84
C LEU A 41 -5.25 -1.95 -5.93
N ALA A 42 -6.02 -1.02 -5.37
CA ALA A 42 -7.47 -1.04 -5.43
C ALA A 42 -7.99 -0.82 -6.86
N GLU A 43 -7.39 0.12 -7.61
CA GLU A 43 -7.74 0.37 -9.02
C GLU A 43 -7.45 -0.85 -9.89
N GLU A 44 -6.23 -1.39 -9.85
CA GLU A 44 -5.88 -2.56 -10.67
C GLU A 44 -6.69 -3.80 -10.27
N SER A 45 -6.95 -4.01 -8.98
CA SER A 45 -7.78 -5.13 -8.52
C SER A 45 -9.24 -4.99 -8.98
N ARG A 46 -9.77 -3.76 -9.05
CA ARG A 46 -11.11 -3.49 -9.56
C ARG A 46 -11.18 -3.76 -11.06
N THR A 47 -10.19 -3.30 -11.83
CA THR A 47 -10.08 -3.60 -13.26
C THR A 47 -10.03 -5.10 -13.51
N LYS A 48 -9.22 -5.84 -12.73
CA LYS A 48 -9.14 -7.30 -12.84
C LYS A 48 -10.47 -8.00 -12.52
N ALA A 49 -11.18 -7.54 -11.48
CA ALA A 49 -12.51 -8.05 -11.15
C ALA A 49 -13.51 -7.80 -12.29
N PHE A 50 -13.45 -6.62 -12.91
CA PHE A 50 -14.31 -6.26 -14.03
C PHE A 50 -14.02 -7.10 -15.29
N GLU A 51 -12.75 -7.32 -15.63
CA GLU A 51 -12.34 -8.24 -16.71
C GLU A 51 -12.90 -9.65 -16.53
N GLU A 52 -12.94 -10.14 -15.30
CA GLU A 52 -13.48 -11.46 -14.93
C GLU A 52 -14.99 -11.46 -14.71
N LYS A 53 -15.70 -10.37 -15.03
CA LYS A 53 -17.15 -10.18 -14.82
C LYS A 53 -17.59 -10.42 -13.37
N SER A 54 -16.73 -10.11 -12.41
CA SER A 54 -16.99 -10.27 -10.99
C SER A 54 -17.48 -8.97 -10.38
N ALA A 55 -18.64 -9.02 -9.70
CA ALA A 55 -19.21 -7.87 -9.01
C ALA A 55 -18.44 -7.44 -7.75
N ILE A 56 -17.56 -8.30 -7.22
CA ILE A 56 -16.82 -8.09 -5.97
C ILE A 56 -15.34 -8.37 -6.20
N ILE A 57 -14.46 -7.58 -5.56
CA ILE A 57 -13.03 -7.87 -5.55
C ILE A 57 -12.78 -9.10 -4.65
N LYS A 58 -12.40 -10.22 -5.27
CA LYS A 58 -12.02 -11.45 -4.59
C LYS A 58 -10.50 -11.51 -4.34
N PRO A 59 -10.03 -12.36 -3.40
CA PRO A 59 -8.61 -12.45 -3.05
C PRO A 59 -7.70 -12.77 -4.25
N HIS A 60 -8.17 -13.54 -5.23
CA HIS A 60 -7.36 -13.91 -6.39
C HIS A 60 -7.13 -12.73 -7.35
N HIS A 61 -8.08 -11.81 -7.49
CA HIS A 61 -7.87 -10.57 -8.26
C HIS A 61 -6.73 -9.74 -7.66
N ILE A 62 -6.74 -9.58 -6.32
CA ILE A 62 -5.68 -8.85 -5.59
C ILE A 62 -4.33 -9.57 -5.78
N LYS A 63 -4.31 -10.90 -5.62
CA LYS A 63 -3.08 -11.71 -5.76
C LYS A 63 -2.48 -11.61 -7.16
N ALA A 64 -3.33 -11.56 -8.19
CA ALA A 64 -2.89 -11.42 -9.59
C ALA A 64 -2.15 -10.10 -9.84
N VAL A 65 -2.65 -8.99 -9.30
CA VAL A 65 -2.05 -7.66 -9.53
C VAL A 65 -0.92 -7.33 -8.54
N SER A 66 -0.99 -7.85 -7.32
CA SER A 66 -0.06 -7.52 -6.23
C SER A 66 1.40 -7.77 -6.60
N LYS A 67 1.69 -8.88 -7.29
CA LYS A 67 3.07 -9.22 -7.69
C LYS A 67 3.67 -8.12 -8.56
N LYS A 68 2.93 -7.67 -9.59
CA LYS A 68 3.38 -6.63 -10.54
C LYS A 68 3.56 -5.29 -9.84
N LEU A 69 2.57 -4.86 -9.06
CA LEU A 69 2.61 -3.60 -8.33
C LEU A 69 3.76 -3.54 -7.31
N LEU A 70 3.97 -4.61 -6.55
CA LEU A 70 5.12 -4.70 -5.63
C LEU A 70 6.46 -4.69 -6.38
N LYS A 71 6.53 -5.20 -7.62
CA LYS A 71 7.74 -5.05 -8.44
C LYS A 71 7.99 -3.60 -8.79
N GLY A 72 6.96 -2.87 -9.24
CA GLY A 72 7.07 -1.46 -9.64
C GLY A 72 7.24 -0.49 -8.47
N ALA A 73 6.86 -0.89 -7.25
CA ALA A 73 7.07 -0.10 -6.04
C ALA A 73 8.48 -0.23 -5.44
N ARG A 74 9.34 -1.07 -6.03
CA ARG A 74 10.77 -1.09 -5.67
C ARG A 74 11.40 0.19 -6.22
N GLY A 75 11.99 0.97 -5.31
CA GLY A 75 12.80 2.15 -5.65
C GLY A 75 14.09 1.76 -6.33
#